data_AF-A0A6C0JD15-F1
#
_entry.id   AF-A0A6C0JD15-F1
#
_cell.length_a   1.000
_cell.length_b   1.000
_cell.length_c   1.000
_cell.angle_alpha   90.00
_cell.angle_beta   90.00
_cell.angle_gamma   90.00
#
_symmetry.space_group_name_H-M   'P 1'
#
loop_
_entity.id
_entity.type
_entity.pdbx_description
1 polymer ?
#
loop_
_entity_poly.entity_id
_entity_poly.type
_entity_poly.pdbx_seq_one_letter_code
_entity_poly.pdbx_strand_id
1 'polypeptide(L)'
;MDQINNNDSEIYKNAIKRTEHIYIKLEKSKMNCLVSDLKLVGTEKDILAHLKGGPSKNLINSFFNYTTDKCDFCKIAKDKLVQLDRAHCNKLNCDRASLLNKSIKKHFIDEITPIKVKDILNDFIKFHNEIPLFILCKKCHREYDK
;
A
#
# COMPACT_ATOMS: atom_id res chain seq x y z
N MET A 1 6.05 -15.86 12.91
CA MET A 1 5.27 -15.69 11.65
C MET A 1 6.13 -15.92 10.39
N ASP A 2 7.19 -16.71 10.51
CA ASP A 2 8.44 -16.42 9.78
C ASP A 2 8.42 -16.85 8.31
N GLN A 3 7.40 -17.63 7.95
CA GLN A 3 7.21 -18.16 6.60
C GLN A 3 6.37 -17.27 5.69
N ILE A 4 5.71 -16.23 6.20
CA ILE A 4 4.83 -15.39 5.35
C ILE A 4 5.60 -14.65 4.25
N ASN A 5 6.88 -14.35 4.51
CA ASN A 5 7.82 -13.74 3.56
C ASN A 5 8.67 -14.78 2.81
N ASN A 6 8.34 -16.07 2.89
CA ASN A 6 9.01 -17.10 2.10
C ASN A 6 8.41 -17.13 0.69
N ASN A 7 9.22 -16.84 -0.33
CA ASN A 7 8.81 -16.76 -1.73
C ASN A 7 8.20 -18.07 -2.26
N ASP A 8 8.57 -19.21 -1.70
CA ASP A 8 8.02 -20.51 -2.09
C ASP A 8 6.66 -20.80 -1.47
N SER A 9 6.28 -20.07 -0.41
CA SER A 9 5.01 -20.27 0.28
C SER A 9 3.83 -19.85 -0.60
N GLU A 10 2.72 -20.58 -0.47
CA GLU A 10 1.48 -20.25 -1.17
C GLU A 10 0.93 -18.87 -0.75
N ILE A 11 1.13 -18.49 0.52
CA ILE A 11 0.71 -17.18 1.05
C ILE A 11 1.43 -16.06 0.28
N TYR A 12 2.75 -16.17 0.10
CA TYR A 12 3.54 -15.20 -0.64
C TYR A 12 3.13 -15.12 -2.11
N LYS A 13 3.01 -16.28 -2.78
CA LYS A 13 2.58 -16.35 -4.19
C LYS A 13 1.21 -15.70 -4.41
N ASN A 14 0.26 -15.94 -3.51
CA ASN A 14 -1.06 -15.30 -3.57
C ASN A 14 -1.01 -13.80 -3.27
N ALA A 15 -0.11 -13.37 -2.40
CA ALA A 15 0.10 -11.95 -2.09
C ALA A 15 0.75 -11.19 -3.26
N ILE A 16 1.59 -11.84 -4.09
CA ILE A 16 2.16 -11.26 -5.31
C ILE A 16 1.10 -11.08 -6.39
N LYS A 17 0.26 -12.10 -6.64
CA LYS A 17 -0.82 -12.05 -7.65
C LYS A 17 -1.74 -10.84 -7.51
N ARG A 18 -1.87 -10.33 -6.30
CA ARG A 18 -2.65 -9.14 -5.99
C ARG A 18 -2.06 -7.90 -6.68
N THR A 19 -0.75 -7.74 -6.59
CA THR A 19 -0.04 -6.58 -7.12
C THR A 19 0.42 -6.75 -8.57
N GLU A 20 0.12 -7.89 -9.20
CA GLU A 20 0.25 -8.06 -10.64
C GLU A 20 -0.69 -7.12 -11.42
N HIS A 21 -0.22 -6.73 -12.61
CA HIS A 21 -0.92 -5.87 -13.56
C HIS A 21 -1.34 -4.50 -12.99
N ILE A 22 -0.59 -3.97 -12.00
CA ILE A 22 -0.88 -2.67 -11.38
C ILE A 22 -1.00 -1.57 -12.42
N TYR A 23 -0.12 -1.53 -13.43
CA TYR A 23 -0.14 -0.49 -14.46
C TYR A 23 -1.48 -0.45 -15.21
N ILE A 24 -2.02 -1.61 -15.59
CA ILE A 24 -3.31 -1.73 -16.29
C ILE A 24 -4.47 -1.30 -15.37
N LYS A 25 -4.44 -1.72 -14.10
CA LYS A 25 -5.46 -1.31 -13.11
C LYS A 25 -5.42 0.20 -12.85
N LEU A 26 -4.21 0.76 -12.79
CA LEU A 26 -3.97 2.17 -12.51
C LEU A 26 -4.50 3.05 -13.64
N GLU A 27 -4.21 2.70 -14.90
CA GLU A 27 -4.69 3.41 -16.09
C GLU A 27 -6.22 3.50 -16.16
N LYS A 28 -6.91 2.42 -15.75
CA LYS A 28 -8.38 2.35 -15.73
C LYS A 28 -9.01 3.03 -14.51
N SER A 29 -8.22 3.31 -13.47
CA SER A 29 -8.73 3.87 -12.23
C SER A 29 -9.17 5.32 -12.41
N LYS A 30 -10.36 5.64 -11.90
CA LYS A 30 -10.91 7.00 -11.85
C LYS A 30 -11.04 7.52 -10.42
N MET A 31 -10.31 6.92 -9.48
CA MET A 31 -10.31 7.35 -8.09
C MET A 31 -9.84 8.81 -8.00
N ASN A 32 -10.60 9.66 -7.30
CA ASN A 32 -10.36 11.11 -7.27
C ASN A 32 -8.92 11.46 -6.86
N CYS A 33 -8.35 10.77 -5.88
CA CYS A 33 -6.97 11.00 -5.42
C CYS A 33 -5.89 10.68 -6.47
N LEU A 34 -6.21 9.91 -7.52
CA LEU A 34 -5.29 9.55 -8.61
C LEU A 34 -5.44 10.43 -9.86
N VAL A 35 -6.51 11.24 -9.94
CA VAL A 35 -6.80 12.08 -11.12
C VAL A 35 -6.84 13.57 -10.80
N SER A 36 -7.16 13.92 -9.56
CA SER A 36 -7.23 15.30 -9.06
C SER A 36 -5.91 16.06 -9.20
N ASP A 37 -6.00 17.36 -9.50
CA ASP A 37 -4.86 18.29 -9.54
C ASP A 37 -4.60 18.98 -8.19
N LEU A 38 -5.08 18.41 -7.08
CA LEU A 38 -4.71 18.87 -5.74
C LEU A 38 -3.19 18.82 -5.54
N LYS A 39 -2.65 19.85 -4.90
CA LYS A 39 -1.21 20.04 -4.67
C LYS A 39 -0.90 20.18 -3.19
N LEU A 40 0.33 19.81 -2.82
CA LEU A 40 0.90 19.99 -1.49
C LEU A 40 2.19 20.80 -1.58
N VAL A 41 2.50 21.52 -0.50
CA VAL A 41 3.75 22.22 -0.23
C VAL A 41 4.17 21.93 1.22
N GLY A 42 5.44 22.14 1.54
CA GLY A 42 6.01 21.87 2.86
C GLY A 42 7.18 20.88 2.81
N THR A 43 7.69 20.52 3.97
CA THR A 43 8.85 19.60 4.08
C THR A 43 8.47 18.18 3.64
N GLU A 44 9.46 17.38 3.20
CA GLU A 44 9.25 15.95 2.91
C GLU A 44 8.56 15.21 4.08
N LYS A 45 8.94 15.56 5.32
CA LYS A 45 8.41 14.97 6.54
C LYS A 45 6.93 15.27 6.73
N ASP A 46 6.51 16.51 6.49
CA ASP A 46 5.11 16.93 6.65
C ASP A 46 4.24 16.32 5.56
N ILE A 47 4.73 16.30 4.32
CA ILE A 47 4.06 15.64 3.19
C ILE A 47 3.88 14.14 3.49
N LEU A 48 4.94 13.47 3.97
CA LEU A 48 4.88 12.06 4.35
C LEU A 48 3.87 11.82 5.48
N ALA A 49 3.90 12.63 6.53
CA ALA A 49 2.97 12.52 7.65
C ALA A 49 1.51 12.67 7.20
N HIS A 50 1.22 13.70 6.39
CA HIS A 50 -0.10 13.95 5.83
C HIS A 50 -0.60 12.76 4.98
N LEU A 51 0.20 12.31 4.01
CA LEU A 51 -0.20 11.24 3.10
C LEU A 51 -0.26 9.87 3.79
N LYS A 52 0.58 9.60 4.80
CA LYS A 52 0.57 8.36 5.59
C LYS A 52 -0.66 8.27 6.50
N GLY A 53 -1.16 9.39 7.02
CA GLY A 53 -2.23 9.45 8.02
C GLY A 53 -3.62 9.02 7.51
N GLY A 54 -3.86 9.01 6.21
CA GLY A 54 -5.17 8.66 5.65
C GLY A 54 -5.16 8.41 4.14
N PRO A 55 -4.67 9.36 3.31
CA PRO A 55 -4.74 9.24 1.86
C PRO A 55 -4.17 7.93 1.31
N SER A 56 -2.94 7.57 1.69
CA SER A 56 -2.31 6.32 1.23
C SER A 56 -3.03 5.08 1.76
N LYS A 57 -3.46 5.05 3.02
CA LYS A 57 -4.20 3.92 3.60
C LYS A 57 -5.53 3.68 2.88
N ASN A 58 -6.29 4.74 2.65
CA ASN A 58 -7.58 4.67 1.96
C ASN A 58 -7.41 4.27 0.50
N LEU A 59 -6.36 4.79 -0.15
CA LEU A 59 -5.98 4.40 -1.50
C LEU A 59 -5.66 2.90 -1.58
N ILE A 60 -4.79 2.37 -0.72
CA ILE A 60 -4.45 0.94 -0.70
C ILE A 60 -5.71 0.09 -0.54
N ASN A 61 -6.56 0.41 0.44
CA ASN A 61 -7.77 -0.38 0.67
C ASN A 61 -8.74 -0.37 -0.51
N SER A 62 -8.88 0.78 -1.19
CA SER A 62 -9.84 0.96 -2.28
C SER A 62 -9.30 0.42 -3.61
N PHE A 63 -8.01 0.65 -3.90
CA PHE A 63 -7.35 0.20 -5.13
C PHE A 63 -7.10 -1.31 -5.11
N PHE A 64 -6.68 -1.85 -3.96
CA PHE A 64 -6.42 -3.26 -3.74
C PHE A 64 -7.61 -3.93 -3.03
N ASN A 65 -8.79 -3.75 -3.62
CA ASN A 65 -10.05 -4.27 -3.10
C ASN A 65 -10.26 -5.74 -3.51
N TYR A 66 -9.54 -6.67 -2.86
CA TYR A 66 -9.73 -8.10 -3.08
C TYR A 66 -10.87 -8.69 -2.26
N THR A 67 -11.55 -9.66 -2.83
CA THR A 67 -12.75 -10.34 -2.31
C THR A 67 -12.46 -11.47 -1.34
N THR A 68 -11.24 -11.59 -0.79
CA THR A 68 -10.98 -12.65 0.20
C THR A 68 -11.85 -12.43 1.43
N ASP A 69 -12.47 -13.50 1.87
CA ASP A 69 -13.24 -13.57 3.10
C ASP A 69 -12.38 -14.03 4.27
N LYS A 70 -11.10 -14.37 4.09
CA LYS A 70 -10.25 -14.96 5.13
C LYS A 70 -8.90 -14.27 5.28
N CYS A 71 -8.37 -14.32 6.51
CA CYS A 71 -6.99 -13.96 6.80
C CYS A 71 -6.02 -14.92 6.09
N ASP A 72 -5.03 -14.39 5.39
CA ASP A 72 -4.06 -15.21 4.66
C ASP A 72 -3.26 -16.14 5.56
N PHE A 73 -2.98 -15.71 6.79
CA PHE A 73 -2.16 -16.46 7.73
C PHE A 73 -3.00 -17.44 8.57
N CYS A 74 -3.90 -16.92 9.43
CA CYS A 74 -4.66 -17.76 10.36
C CYS A 74 -5.94 -18.38 9.76
N LYS A 75 -6.28 -18.06 8.51
CA LYS A 75 -7.45 -18.59 7.76
C LYS A 75 -8.83 -18.31 8.37
N ILE A 76 -8.90 -17.55 9.47
CA ILE A 76 -10.17 -17.13 10.08
C ILE A 76 -10.92 -16.23 9.10
N ALA A 77 -12.22 -16.49 8.97
CA ALA A 77 -13.13 -15.76 8.09
C ALA A 77 -13.50 -14.38 8.65
N LYS A 78 -13.84 -13.45 7.75
CA LYS A 78 -14.05 -12.03 7.97
C LYS A 78 -15.27 -11.77 8.85
N ASP A 79 -16.31 -12.60 8.72
CA ASP A 79 -17.50 -12.60 9.58
C ASP A 79 -17.17 -12.84 11.06
N LYS A 80 -16.07 -13.54 11.34
CA LYS A 80 -15.55 -13.81 12.69
C LYS A 80 -14.45 -12.84 13.12
N LEU A 81 -14.20 -11.78 12.34
CA LEU A 81 -13.15 -10.80 12.59
C LEU A 81 -13.72 -9.39 12.53
N VAL A 82 -13.07 -8.47 13.25
CA VAL A 82 -13.45 -7.04 13.17
C VAL A 82 -13.14 -6.47 11.79
N GLN A 83 -11.97 -6.81 11.23
CA GLN A 83 -11.53 -6.34 9.92
C GLN A 83 -10.40 -7.21 9.36
N LEU A 84 -10.24 -7.14 8.03
CA LEU A 84 -9.06 -7.61 7.30
C LEU A 84 -8.32 -6.40 6.72
N ASP A 85 -7.05 -6.28 7.05
CA ASP A 85 -6.18 -5.17 6.67
C ASP A 85 -5.19 -5.59 5.57
N ARG A 86 -4.75 -4.64 4.76
CA ARG A 86 -3.70 -4.84 3.75
C ARG A 86 -2.35 -4.58 4.41
N ALA A 87 -1.60 -5.64 4.66
CA ALA A 87 -0.27 -5.59 5.25
C ALA A 87 0.78 -5.55 4.13
N HIS A 88 1.66 -4.55 4.19
CA HIS A 88 2.74 -4.37 3.23
C HIS A 88 3.94 -5.21 3.65
N CYS A 89 4.70 -5.74 2.69
CA CYS A 89 5.93 -6.46 2.98
C CYS A 89 6.85 -5.66 3.92
N ASN A 90 7.19 -6.23 5.07
CA ASN A 90 8.05 -5.60 6.08
C ASN A 90 9.56 -5.80 5.81
N LYS A 91 9.94 -6.37 4.66
CA LYS A 91 11.33 -6.55 4.23
C LYS A 91 11.73 -5.54 3.16
N LEU A 92 13.04 -5.36 2.98
CA LEU A 92 13.64 -4.64 1.84
C LEU A 92 13.08 -3.22 1.58
N ASN A 93 12.68 -2.50 2.63
CA ASN A 93 12.06 -1.16 2.54
C ASN A 93 10.77 -1.14 1.69
N CYS A 94 10.03 -2.25 1.70
CA CYS A 94 8.75 -2.39 1.02
C CYS A 94 7.55 -2.05 1.91
N ASP A 95 7.78 -1.55 3.13
CA ASP A 95 6.71 -1.09 3.99
C ASP A 95 6.05 0.17 3.41
N ARG A 96 4.81 0.44 3.84
CA ARG A 96 4.03 1.57 3.32
C ARG A 96 4.77 2.91 3.43
N ALA A 97 5.44 3.16 4.54
CA ALA A 97 6.11 4.44 4.76
C ALA A 97 7.33 4.58 3.85
N SER A 98 8.11 3.52 3.67
CA SER A 98 9.25 3.51 2.75
C SER A 98 8.83 3.69 1.29
N LEU A 99 7.81 2.97 0.83
CA LEU A 99 7.30 3.12 -0.54
C LEU A 99 6.73 4.52 -0.79
N LEU A 100 6.00 5.08 0.18
CA LEU A 100 5.44 6.43 0.08
C LEU A 100 6.56 7.47 0.09
N ASN A 101 7.55 7.34 0.97
CA ASN A 101 8.70 8.24 1.01
C ASN A 101 9.49 8.21 -0.30
N LYS A 102 9.68 7.01 -0.89
CA LYS A 102 10.30 6.85 -2.20
C LYS A 102 9.55 7.62 -3.29
N SER A 103 8.22 7.63 -3.25
CA SER A 103 7.40 8.38 -4.22
C SER A 103 7.47 9.89 -4.00
N ILE A 104 7.49 10.35 -2.74
CA ILE A 104 7.65 11.78 -2.42
C ILE A 104 8.99 12.29 -2.94
N LYS A 105 10.09 11.60 -2.62
CA LYS A 105 11.45 11.98 -3.04
C LYS A 105 11.62 12.09 -4.55
N LYS A 106 10.85 11.33 -5.33
CA LYS A 106 10.92 11.40 -6.79
C LYS A 106 10.34 12.71 -7.35
N HIS A 107 9.39 13.32 -6.64
CA HIS A 107 8.69 14.55 -7.07
C HIS A 107 9.07 15.79 -6.26
N PHE A 108 9.79 15.60 -5.15
CA PHE A 108 10.22 16.70 -4.29
C PHE A 108 11.36 17.47 -4.93
N ILE A 109 11.22 18.80 -4.94
CA ILE A 109 12.24 19.74 -5.45
C ILE A 109 12.73 20.59 -4.29
N ASP A 110 11.81 21.29 -3.64
CA ASP A 110 12.02 22.11 -2.46
C ASP A 110 10.70 22.24 -1.67
N GLU A 111 10.73 22.96 -0.56
CA GLU A 111 9.59 23.07 0.38
C GLU A 111 8.46 23.99 -0.12
N ILE A 112 8.70 24.79 -1.17
CA ILE A 112 7.75 25.81 -1.66
C ILE A 112 7.13 25.45 -3.02
N THR A 113 7.75 24.55 -3.76
CA THR A 113 7.30 24.13 -5.08
C THR A 113 6.12 23.16 -4.94
N PRO A 114 4.92 23.52 -5.46
CA PRO A 114 3.74 22.67 -5.31
C PRO A 114 3.86 21.34 -6.06
N ILE A 115 3.68 20.23 -5.34
CA ILE A 115 3.70 18.87 -5.91
C ILE A 115 2.27 18.36 -6.04
N LYS A 116 1.91 17.79 -7.20
CA LYS A 116 0.59 17.18 -7.37
C LYS A 116 0.50 15.89 -6.57
N VAL A 117 -0.54 15.78 -5.73
CA VAL A 117 -0.79 14.58 -4.92
C VAL A 117 -0.95 13.34 -5.78
N LYS A 118 -1.62 13.47 -6.92
CA LYS A 118 -1.81 12.34 -7.84
C LYS A 118 -0.49 11.76 -8.35
N ASP A 119 0.55 12.57 -8.56
CA ASP A 119 1.81 12.09 -9.12
C ASP A 119 2.55 11.24 -8.09
N ILE A 120 2.57 11.69 -6.83
CA ILE A 120 3.08 10.92 -5.69
C ILE A 120 2.29 9.62 -5.54
N LEU A 121 0.96 9.67 -5.49
CA LEU A 121 0.12 8.50 -5.26
C LEU A 121 0.14 7.49 -6.42
N ASN A 122 0.27 7.96 -7.66
CA ASN A 122 0.45 7.11 -8.84
C ASN A 122 1.76 6.33 -8.74
N ASP A 123 2.87 6.99 -8.43
CA ASP A 123 4.16 6.31 -8.27
C ASP A 123 4.19 5.40 -7.04
N PHE A 124 3.57 5.81 -5.94
CA PHE A 124 3.38 4.97 -4.76
C PHE A 124 2.68 3.65 -5.14
N ILE A 125 1.60 3.69 -5.92
CA ILE A 125 0.90 2.47 -6.38
C ILE A 125 1.78 1.65 -7.32
N LYS A 126 2.44 2.29 -8.29
CA LYS A 126 3.36 1.60 -9.22
C LYS A 126 4.48 0.87 -8.48
N PHE A 127 5.00 1.41 -7.38
CA PHE A 127 6.04 0.74 -6.61
C PHE A 127 5.58 -0.55 -5.93
N HIS A 128 4.28 -0.83 -5.86
CA HIS A 128 3.80 -2.13 -5.36
C HIS A 128 3.91 -3.23 -6.41
N ASN A 129 4.27 -2.93 -7.67
CA ASN A 129 4.42 -3.96 -8.70
C ASN A 129 5.39 -5.03 -8.21
N GLU A 130 4.92 -6.28 -8.19
CA GLU A 130 5.67 -7.45 -7.72
C GLU A 130 6.12 -7.40 -6.25
N ILE A 131 5.54 -6.53 -5.43
CA ILE A 131 5.67 -6.55 -3.97
C ILE A 131 4.48 -7.29 -3.38
N PRO A 132 4.67 -8.26 -2.47
CA PRO A 132 3.54 -8.99 -1.91
C PRO A 132 2.72 -8.07 -1.00
N LEU A 133 1.40 -8.10 -1.19
CA LEU A 133 0.44 -7.43 -0.32
C LEU A 133 -0.46 -8.46 0.36
N PHE A 134 -0.28 -8.62 1.66
CA PHE A 134 -1.00 -9.63 2.45
C PHE A 134 -2.33 -9.09 2.95
N ILE A 135 -3.28 -9.98 3.17
CA ILE A 135 -4.58 -9.68 3.77
C ILE A 135 -4.63 -10.37 5.13
N LEU A 136 -4.43 -9.59 6.18
CA LEU A 136 -4.27 -10.12 7.54
C LEU A 136 -5.35 -9.59 8.47
N CYS A 137 -5.76 -10.42 9.42
CA CYS A 137 -6.54 -9.93 10.55
C CYS A 137 -5.65 -9.06 11.45
N LYS A 138 -6.28 -8.20 12.26
CA LYS A 138 -5.57 -7.27 13.16
C LYS A 138 -4.54 -7.93 14.08
N LYS A 139 -4.81 -9.15 14.57
CA LYS A 139 -3.87 -9.91 15.42
C LYS A 139 -2.63 -10.32 14.62
N CYS A 140 -2.82 -10.95 13.46
CA CYS A 140 -1.75 -11.37 12.58
C CYS A 140 -0.94 -10.18 12.05
N HIS A 141 -1.59 -9.09 11.64
CA HIS A 141 -0.90 -7.89 11.14
C HIS A 141 0.03 -7.29 12.20
N ARG A 142 -0.40 -7.21 13.46
CA ARG A 142 0.46 -6.73 14.56
C ARG A 142 1.63 -7.66 14.87
N GLU A 143 1.46 -8.97 14.69
CA GLU A 143 2.57 -9.91 14.85
C GLU A 143 3.55 -9.80 13.67
N TYR A 144 3.02 -9.52 12.49
CA TYR A 144 3.82 -9.33 11.28
C TYR A 144 4.67 -8.07 11.32
N ASP A 145 4.13 -6.98 11.84
CA ASP A 145 4.83 -5.67 11.89
C ASP A 145 5.91 -5.60 12.98
N LYS A 146 6.01 -6.62 13.85
CA LYS A 146 7.06 -6.73 14.89
C LYS A 146 8.35 -7.30 14.32
#